data_AF-A0A0Q5ZVZ5-F1
#
_entry.id   AF-A0A0Q5ZVZ5-F1
#
_cell.length_a   1.000
_cell.length_b   1.000
_cell.length_c   1.000
_cell.angle_alpha   90.00
_cell.angle_beta   90.00
_cell.angle_gamma   90.00
#
_symmetry.space_group_name_H-M   'P 1'
#
loop_
_entity.id
_entity.type
_entity.pdbx_description
1 polymer ?
#
loop_
_entity_poly.entity_id
_entity_poly.type
_entity_poly.pdbx_seq_one_letter_code
_entity_poly.pdbx_strand_id
1 'polypeptide(L)'
;MIKEFNPEQTDRIIEMAWEDRTPFEAIEFQFEISEAEVIELMRKELKFSSFKLWRKRVNSGVSHKHLKKRSDEISRFKCSRQRAISHNKISKR
;
A
#
# COMPACT_ATOMS: atom_id res chain seq x y z
N MET A 1 -6.28 15.97 12.08
CA MET A 1 -7.69 15.50 12.09
C MET A 1 -7.71 14.21 11.30
N ILE A 2 -8.22 13.11 11.86
CA ILE A 2 -8.29 11.85 11.12
C ILE A 2 -9.39 12.04 10.06
N LYS A 3 -9.04 12.05 8.76
CA LYS A 3 -10.02 11.99 7.68
C LYS A 3 -10.83 10.71 7.83
N GLU A 4 -12.15 10.83 7.89
CA GLU A 4 -13.03 9.67 7.91
C GLU A 4 -13.15 9.10 6.50
N PHE A 5 -12.67 7.87 6.32
CA PHE A 5 -12.80 7.12 5.09
C PHE A 5 -13.95 6.13 5.23
N ASN A 6 -14.69 5.93 4.15
CA ASN A 6 -15.61 4.81 4.10
C ASN A 6 -14.81 3.47 4.14
N PRO A 7 -15.46 2.34 4.47
CA PRO A 7 -14.76 1.05 4.53
C PRO A 7 -14.05 0.68 3.22
N GLU A 8 -14.66 0.97 2.07
CA GLU A 8 -14.10 0.66 0.75
C GLU A 8 -12.82 1.47 0.43
N GLN A 9 -12.80 2.75 0.82
CA GLN A 9 -11.67 3.66 0.70
C GLN A 9 -10.56 3.23 1.65
N THR A 10 -10.90 2.84 2.88
CA THR A 10 -9.93 2.31 3.84
C THR A 10 -9.27 1.05 3.30
N ASP A 11 -10.05 0.10 2.81
CA ASP A 11 -9.54 -1.12 2.16
C ASP A 11 -8.65 -0.77 0.96
N ARG A 12 -9.08 0.19 0.13
CA ARG A 12 -8.29 0.63 -1.03
C ARG A 12 -6.96 1.28 -0.65
N ILE A 13 -6.95 2.13 0.38
CA ILE A 13 -5.73 2.74 0.91
C ILE A 13 -4.80 1.65 1.46
N ILE A 14 -5.33 0.67 2.19
CA ILE A 14 -4.55 -0.46 2.71
C ILE A 14 -3.96 -1.28 1.56
N GLU A 15 -4.74 -1.62 0.52
CA GLU A 15 -4.26 -2.33 -0.67
C GLU A 15 -3.10 -1.60 -1.34
N MET A 16 -3.29 -0.31 -1.62
CA MET A 16 -2.27 0.55 -2.24
C MET A 16 -1.03 0.68 -1.36
N ALA A 17 -1.22 0.85 -0.04
CA ALA A 17 -0.14 0.92 0.92
C ALA A 17 0.58 -0.43 1.07
N TRP A 18 -0.03 -1.57 0.79
CA TRP A 18 0.65 -2.86 0.78
C TRP A 18 1.43 -3.13 -0.51
N GLU A 19 1.08 -2.48 -1.61
CA GLU A 19 1.75 -2.66 -2.89
C GLU A 19 3.07 -1.87 -2.97
N ASP A 20 4.20 -2.56 -3.15
CA ASP A 20 5.54 -1.95 -3.16
C ASP A 20 5.77 -0.96 -4.32
N ARG A 21 4.85 -0.89 -5.28
CA ARG A 21 4.96 -0.08 -6.51
C ARG A 21 4.01 1.11 -6.55
N THR A 22 3.15 1.27 -5.55
CA THR A 22 2.24 2.41 -5.45
C THR A 22 2.91 3.47 -4.60
N PRO A 23 3.35 4.59 -5.19
CA PRO A 23 4.04 5.62 -4.44
C PRO A 23 3.09 6.30 -3.45
N PHE A 24 3.63 6.82 -2.35
CA PHE A 24 2.81 7.55 -1.37
C PHE A 24 2.17 8.80 -2.01
N GLU A 25 2.86 9.40 -2.98
CA GLU A 25 2.38 10.52 -3.78
C GLU A 25 1.12 10.17 -4.59
N ALA A 26 0.95 8.91 -5.03
CA ALA A 26 -0.27 8.49 -5.71
C ALA A 26 -1.44 8.30 -4.74
N ILE A 27 -1.16 7.86 -3.52
CA ILE A 27 -2.15 7.76 -2.45
C ILE A 27 -2.59 9.16 -2.02
N GLU A 28 -1.63 10.07 -1.86
CA GLU A 28 -1.87 11.48 -1.58
C GLU A 28 -2.68 12.15 -2.70
N PHE A 29 -2.37 11.89 -3.97
CA PHE A 29 -3.14 12.45 -5.08
C PHE A 29 -4.60 11.96 -5.11
N GLN A 30 -4.86 10.69 -4.78
CA GLN A 30 -6.20 10.10 -4.86
C GLN A 30 -7.06 10.35 -3.61
N PHE A 31 -6.46 10.38 -2.43
CA PHE A 31 -7.16 10.41 -1.14
C PHE A 31 -6.83 11.67 -0.32
N GLU A 32 -5.93 12.52 -0.83
CA GLU A 32 -5.48 13.76 -0.18
C GLU A 32 -4.98 13.51 1.25
N ILE A 33 -4.23 12.42 1.44
CA ILE A 33 -3.59 12.07 2.71
C ILE A 33 -2.08 11.96 2.55
N SER A 34 -1.39 12.52 3.53
CA SER A 34 0.05 12.46 3.64
C SER A 34 0.54 11.05 3.98
N GLU A 35 1.83 10.80 3.74
CA GLU A 35 2.49 9.54 4.16
C GLU A 35 2.30 9.28 5.66
N ALA A 36 2.39 10.33 6.50
CA ALA A 36 2.22 10.21 7.94
C ALA A 36 0.83 9.70 8.32
N GLU A 37 -0.22 10.21 7.67
CA GLU A 37 -1.60 9.79 7.88
C GLU A 37 -1.83 8.36 7.40
N VAL A 38 -1.22 7.96 6.28
CA VAL A 38 -1.26 6.56 5.82
C VAL A 38 -0.61 5.62 6.83
N ILE A 39 0.52 6.01 7.43
CA ILE A 39 1.19 5.22 8.46
C ILE A 39 0.31 5.09 9.71
N GLU A 40 -0.35 6.17 10.12
CA GLU A 40 -1.26 6.17 11.26
C GLU A 40 -2.47 5.26 10.99
N LEU A 41 -3.08 5.37 9.82
CA LEU A 41 -4.18 4.50 9.37
C LEU A 41 -3.75 3.03 9.38
N MET A 42 -2.61 2.72 8.77
CA MET A 42 -2.07 1.35 8.72
C MET A 42 -1.77 0.79 10.12
N ARG A 43 -1.36 1.64 11.06
CA ARG A 43 -1.12 1.25 12.45
C ARG A 43 -2.42 0.93 13.20
N LYS A 44 -3.51 1.64 12.88
CA LYS A 44 -4.83 1.44 13.47
C LYS A 44 -5.52 0.19 12.92
N GLU A 45 -5.42 -0.04 11.60
CA GLU A 45 -6.16 -1.10 10.91
C GLU A 45 -5.46 -2.47 10.95
N LEU A 46 -4.11 -2.50 10.89
CA LEU A 46 -3.37 -3.76 10.87
C LEU A 46 -3.05 -4.29 12.26
N LYS A 47 -2.99 -5.63 12.36
CA LYS A 47 -2.35 -6.29 13.51
C LYS A 47 -0.89 -5.82 13.63
N PHE A 48 -0.44 -5.67 14.87
CA PHE A 48 0.92 -5.18 15.18
C PHE A 48 2.04 -5.93 14.44
N SER A 49 1.96 -7.26 14.34
CA SER A 49 2.94 -8.08 13.61
C SER A 49 2.96 -7.78 12.10
N SER A 50 1.79 -7.62 11.49
CA SER A 50 1.64 -7.22 10.08
C SER A 50 2.16 -5.81 9.83
N PHE A 51 1.84 -4.87 10.72
CA PHE A 51 2.34 -3.50 10.66
C PHE A 51 3.88 -3.47 10.73
N LYS A 52 4.50 -4.22 11.64
CA LYS A 52 5.96 -4.30 11.77
C LYS A 52 6.62 -4.83 10.49
N LEU A 53 6.04 -5.86 9.87
CA LEU A 53 6.52 -6.41 8.60
C LEU A 53 6.38 -5.43 7.43
N TRP A 54 5.26 -4.72 7.36
CA TRP A 54 5.04 -3.67 6.38
C TRP A 54 6.02 -2.51 6.57
N ARG A 55 6.19 -2.03 7.80
CA ARG A 55 7.12 -0.93 8.12
C ARG A 55 8.57 -1.29 7.83
N LYS A 56 8.96 -2.53 8.12
CA LYS A 56 10.27 -3.05 7.73
C LYS A 56 10.47 -2.97 6.21
N ARG A 57 9.48 -3.37 5.41
CA ARG A 57 9.54 -3.31 3.93
C ARG A 57 9.63 -1.88 3.38
N VAL A 58 8.80 -0.98 3.91
CA VAL A 58 8.83 0.44 3.54
C VAL A 58 10.21 1.06 3.81
N ASN A 59 10.82 0.71 4.95
CA ASN A 59 12.12 1.27 5.35
C ASN A 59 13.34 0.54 4.74
N SER A 60 13.22 -0.73 4.31
CA SER A 60 14.37 -1.57 3.93
C SER A 60 14.85 -1.41 2.48
N GLY A 61 14.34 -0.43 1.72
CA GLY A 61 14.83 -0.13 0.36
C GLY A 61 14.36 -1.06 -0.76
N VAL A 62 13.60 -2.12 -0.44
CA VAL A 62 12.88 -2.95 -1.43
C VAL A 62 11.68 -2.20 -2.03
N SER A 63 11.21 -1.18 -1.29
CA SER A 63 10.08 -0.35 -1.66
C SER A 63 10.48 0.75 -2.64
N HIS A 64 9.96 0.71 -3.87
CA HIS A 64 10.10 1.78 -4.87
C HIS A 64 8.95 2.81 -4.77
N LYS A 65 8.49 3.08 -3.55
CA LYS A 65 7.33 3.93 -3.26
C LYS A 65 7.57 5.43 -3.32
N HIS A 66 8.75 5.84 -3.74
CA HIS A 66 9.04 7.23 -4.03
C HIS A 66 9.26 7.35 -5.52
N LEU A 67 8.60 8.30 -6.17
CA LEU A 67 8.76 8.52 -7.62
C LEU A 67 10.24 8.65 -8.01
N LYS A 68 11.04 9.33 -7.17
CA LYS A 68 12.47 9.55 -7.39
C LYS A 68 13.33 8.29 -7.40
N LYS A 69 12.85 7.16 -6.85
CA LYS A 69 13.56 5.87 -6.79
C LYS A 69 13.07 4.87 -7.84
N ARG A 70 12.11 5.25 -8.67
CA ARG A 70 11.56 4.43 -9.74
C ARG A 70 12.33 4.71 -11.03
N SER A 71 12.73 3.68 -11.77
CA SER A 71 13.31 3.91 -13.10
C SER A 71 12.19 4.22 -14.11
N ASP A 72 12.46 5.13 -15.04
CA ASP A 72 11.52 5.52 -16.10
C ASP A 72 11.11 4.35 -17.02
N GLU A 73 11.92 3.29 -17.06
CA GLU A 73 11.65 2.07 -17.83
C GLU A 73 10.45 1.26 -17.28
N ILE A 74 10.02 1.52 -16.04
CA ILE A 74 8.91 0.80 -15.40
C ILE A 74 7.58 1.50 -15.72
N SER A 75 7.07 1.30 -16.93
CA SER A 75 5.75 1.80 -17.39
C SER A 75 4.57 0.95 -16.90
N ARG A 76 4.83 -0.31 -16.49
CA ARG A 76 3.78 -1.27 -16.12
C ARG A 76 3.16 -0.96 -14.76
N PHE A 77 1.85 -0.76 -14.74
CA PHE A 77 1.07 -0.59 -13.50
C PHE A 77 0.94 -1.91 -12.71
N LYS A 78 0.92 -3.08 -13.39
CA LYS A 78 0.75 -4.41 -12.76
C LYS A 78 1.91 -5.37 -13.05
N CYS A 79 2.16 -6.31 -12.13
CA CYS A 79 3.21 -7.31 -12.30
C CYS A 79 2.64 -8.45 -13.14
N SER A 80 3.41 -9.05 -14.04
CA SER A 80 2.94 -10.15 -14.90
C SER A 80 2.43 -11.36 -14.11
N ARG A 81 2.88 -11.52 -12.85
CA ARG A 81 2.45 -12.57 -11.93
C ARG A 81 1.32 -12.14 -10.98
N GLN A 82 0.89 -10.88 -11.02
CA GLN A 82 -0.20 -10.37 -10.21
C GLN A 82 -1.53 -10.86 -10.78
N ARG A 83 -2.04 -11.97 -10.24
CA ARG A 83 -3.39 -12.45 -10.55
C ARG A 83 -4.40 -11.48 -9.94
N ALA A 84 -5.53 -11.27 -10.60
CA ALA A 84 -6.69 -10.66 -9.97
C ALA A 84 -7.02 -11.50 -8.72
N ILE A 85 -7.13 -10.88 -7.55
CA ILE A 85 -7.59 -11.56 -6.34
C ILE A 85 -9.11 -11.73 -6.48
N SER A 86 -9.57 -12.47 -7.49
CA SER A 86 -10.96 -12.88 -7.60
C SER A 86 -11.17 -14.00 -6.59
N HIS A 87 -11.70 -13.63 -5.42
CA HIS A 87 -11.99 -14.51 -4.29
C HIS A 87 -10.75 -15.11 -3.61
N ASN A 88 -10.37 -14.52 -2.47
CA ASN A 88 -9.52 -15.15 -1.45
C ASN A 88 -10.18 -16.43 -0.90
N LYS A 89 -10.23 -17.51 -1.69
CA LYS A 89 -10.35 -18.88 -1.17
C LYS A 89 -8.93 -19.37 -0.90
N ILE A 90 -8.45 -19.13 0.32
CA ILE A 90 -7.29 -19.84 0.84
C ILE A 90 -7.65 -21.32 0.89
N SER A 91 -7.21 -22.12 -0.06
CA SER A 91 -7.24 -23.57 0.09
C SER A 91 -6.09 -23.94 1.04
N LYS A 92 -6.43 -24.43 2.23
CA LYS A 92 -5.46 -24.99 3.18
C LYS A 92 -4.68 -26.12 2.48
N ARG A 93 -3.35 -26.09 2.56
CA ARG A 93 -2.49 -27.27 2.44
C ARG A 93 -1.36 -27.14 3.44
#